data_AF-A0AAQ3L8P8-F1
#
_entry.id   AF-A0AAQ3L8P8-F1
#
_cell.length_a   1.000
_cell.length_b   1.000
_cell.length_c   1.000
_cell.angle_alpha   90.00
_cell.angle_beta   90.00
_cell.angle_gamma   90.00
#
_symmetry.space_group_name_H-M   'P 1'
#
loop_
_entity.id
_entity.type
_entity.pdbx_description
1 polymer ?
#
loop_
_entity_poly.entity_id
_entity_poly.type
_entity_poly.pdbx_seq_one_letter_code
_entity_poly.pdbx_strand_id
1 'polypeptide(L)'
;MRLFVHVFFYCITALSASASVTLSFTADQLKTANGAAMPVSGLVMVVVSTSDATVSNPTADAFVSGDDQVIFLSDLSTNQVAGVFAQTISITDLSGAISTGDPIALFWFPTLSQGADSPGTGATYGRYDVAVGQETDGSAPWVVPSDGASVSLSFLTTDALTVPSGGSNPASAGLAPFTVAGGGGSGGGSGSGGDNGGGSGGGGTTFSLDGLLSGTDVGGGARFSSWFGFYFPIADTERWHFHNDLGWIYPIGDDGTSMWYFDVETADFWWTGDGTYPFTFRSGNGTWYFFLTRTEDGSRWFSNQSTGNSEVLGNILQ
;
A
#
# COMPACT_ATOMS: atom_id res chain seq x y z
N MET A 1 -0.44 81.24 -3.00
CA MET A 1 -0.63 80.03 -3.80
C MET A 1 -0.25 78.83 -2.93
N ARG A 2 -1.22 78.18 -2.29
CA ARG A 2 -0.98 77.02 -1.39
C ARG A 2 -1.26 75.75 -2.17
N LEU A 3 -0.21 75.00 -2.48
CA LEU A 3 -0.27 73.75 -3.23
C LEU A 3 -0.69 72.62 -2.26
N PHE A 4 -1.93 72.15 -2.38
CA PHE A 4 -2.42 70.98 -1.67
C PHE A 4 -1.98 69.71 -2.42
N VAL A 5 -0.96 69.02 -1.92
CA VAL A 5 -0.56 67.70 -2.43
C VAL A 5 -1.49 66.67 -1.81
N HIS A 6 -2.44 66.15 -2.59
CA HIS A 6 -3.22 64.97 -2.23
C HIS A 6 -2.38 63.72 -2.53
N VAL A 7 -1.82 63.11 -1.48
CA VAL A 7 -1.23 61.77 -1.56
C VAL A 7 -2.38 60.77 -1.60
N PHE A 8 -2.67 60.26 -2.80
CA PHE A 8 -3.61 59.15 -2.98
C PHE A 8 -2.92 57.86 -2.49
N PHE A 9 -3.34 57.37 -1.32
CA PHE A 9 -2.91 56.08 -0.79
C PHE A 9 -3.66 54.98 -1.57
N TYR A 10 -3.05 54.44 -2.61
CA TYR A 10 -3.56 53.24 -3.29
C TYR A 10 -3.39 52.06 -2.33
N CYS A 11 -4.49 51.66 -1.67
CA CYS A 11 -4.54 50.44 -0.89
C CYS A 11 -4.54 49.27 -1.87
N ILE A 12 -3.36 48.71 -2.16
CA ILE A 12 -3.23 47.48 -2.94
C ILE A 12 -3.64 46.35 -2.01
N THR A 13 -4.87 45.86 -2.14
CA THR A 13 -5.27 44.59 -1.54
C THR A 13 -4.56 43.48 -2.31
N ALA A 14 -3.55 42.87 -1.70
CA ALA A 14 -2.97 41.64 -2.22
C ALA A 14 -4.06 40.56 -2.16
N LEU A 15 -4.59 40.18 -3.33
CA LEU A 15 -5.36 38.95 -3.46
C LEU A 15 -4.38 37.81 -3.23
N SER A 16 -4.56 37.05 -2.14
CA SER A 16 -3.86 35.78 -1.97
C SER A 16 -4.28 34.88 -3.12
N ALA A 17 -3.35 34.53 -4.02
CA ALA A 17 -3.60 33.48 -4.98
C ALA A 17 -3.62 32.16 -4.21
N SER A 18 -4.80 31.51 -4.14
CA SER A 18 -4.92 30.16 -3.60
C SER A 18 -4.53 29.18 -4.70
N ALA A 19 -3.50 28.37 -4.46
CA ALA A 19 -3.16 27.27 -5.34
C ALA A 19 -4.29 26.21 -5.30
N SER A 20 -4.58 25.60 -6.45
CA SER A 20 -5.66 24.61 -6.58
C SER A 20 -5.29 23.51 -7.55
N VAL A 21 -5.70 22.27 -7.25
CA VAL A 21 -5.52 21.12 -8.15
C VAL A 21 -6.82 20.34 -8.28
N THR A 22 -6.99 19.68 -9.42
CA THR A 22 -8.13 18.82 -9.70
C THR A 22 -7.66 17.39 -9.91
N LEU A 23 -8.22 16.46 -9.14
CA LEU A 23 -7.94 15.03 -9.19
C LEU A 23 -9.18 14.31 -9.69
N SER A 24 -9.08 13.63 -10.83
CA SER A 24 -10.14 12.74 -11.33
C SER A 24 -9.80 11.31 -10.96
N PHE A 25 -10.48 10.77 -9.97
CA PHE A 25 -10.29 9.40 -9.52
C PHE A 25 -11.16 8.42 -10.31
N THR A 26 -10.59 7.28 -10.65
CA THR A 26 -11.33 6.10 -11.11
C THR A 26 -10.73 4.87 -10.45
N ALA A 27 -11.54 4.13 -9.71
CA ALA A 27 -11.18 2.88 -9.06
C ALA A 27 -12.24 1.82 -9.42
N ASP A 28 -11.80 0.65 -9.83
CA ASP A 28 -12.67 -0.49 -10.14
C ASP A 28 -12.24 -1.69 -9.29
N GLN A 29 -13.18 -2.59 -9.02
CA GLN A 29 -12.96 -3.80 -8.23
C GLN A 29 -12.45 -3.55 -6.80
N LEU A 30 -12.92 -2.49 -6.15
CA LEU A 30 -12.81 -2.38 -4.69
C LEU A 30 -13.62 -3.52 -4.06
N LYS A 31 -12.97 -4.38 -3.29
CA LYS A 31 -13.53 -5.61 -2.75
C LYS A 31 -13.35 -5.68 -1.24
N THR A 32 -14.17 -6.53 -0.66
CA THR A 32 -14.01 -7.08 0.68
C THR A 32 -12.76 -7.97 0.77
N ALA A 33 -12.34 -8.32 1.99
CA ALA A 33 -11.24 -9.26 2.23
C ALA A 33 -11.44 -10.61 1.51
N ASN A 34 -12.69 -11.04 1.33
CA ASN A 34 -13.06 -12.32 0.73
C ASN A 34 -13.31 -12.23 -0.79
N GLY A 35 -13.00 -11.09 -1.42
CA GLY A 35 -13.14 -10.91 -2.87
C GLY A 35 -14.53 -10.52 -3.36
N ALA A 36 -15.55 -10.44 -2.50
CA ALA A 36 -16.83 -9.87 -2.90
C ALA A 36 -16.70 -8.35 -3.12
N ALA A 37 -17.41 -7.80 -4.12
CA ALA A 37 -17.42 -6.37 -4.38
C ALA A 37 -17.84 -5.57 -3.13
N MET A 38 -17.16 -4.45 -2.88
CA MET A 38 -17.46 -3.56 -1.79
C MET A 38 -18.87 -2.97 -1.94
N PRO A 39 -19.73 -3.01 -0.90
CA PRO A 39 -21.07 -2.43 -0.98
C PRO A 39 -21.04 -0.95 -1.31
N VAL A 40 -22.11 -0.43 -1.95
CA VAL A 40 -22.17 0.99 -2.31
C VAL A 40 -22.14 1.95 -1.12
N SER A 41 -22.55 1.45 0.06
CA SER A 41 -22.50 2.17 1.33
C SER A 41 -21.13 2.12 2.03
N GLY A 42 -20.17 1.39 1.46
CA GLY A 42 -18.83 1.27 2.01
C GLY A 42 -18.08 2.60 1.92
N LEU A 43 -17.22 2.86 2.90
CA LEU A 43 -16.46 4.12 3.01
C LEU A 43 -15.20 4.11 2.13
N VAL A 44 -15.01 5.17 1.36
CA VAL A 44 -13.79 5.45 0.59
C VAL A 44 -13.16 6.76 1.07
N MET A 45 -11.85 6.77 1.13
CA MET A 45 -11.06 7.92 1.56
C MET A 45 -9.86 8.15 0.66
N VAL A 46 -9.53 9.42 0.47
CA VAL A 46 -8.27 9.84 -0.14
C VAL A 46 -7.45 10.56 0.92
N VAL A 47 -6.22 10.10 1.10
CA VAL A 47 -5.30 10.56 2.14
C VAL A 47 -4.01 11.07 1.49
N VAL A 48 -3.42 12.11 2.08
CA VAL A 48 -2.15 12.71 1.65
C VAL A 48 -1.17 12.74 2.82
N SER A 49 0.08 12.32 2.61
CA SER A 49 1.18 12.49 3.57
C SER A 49 1.83 13.86 3.37
N THR A 50 2.08 14.60 4.45
CA THR A 50 2.48 16.03 4.35
C THR A 50 3.92 16.32 4.78
N SER A 51 4.69 15.33 5.25
CA SER A 51 6.05 15.55 5.77
C SER A 51 7.03 14.41 5.54
N ASP A 52 6.61 13.14 5.61
CA ASP A 52 7.55 11.99 5.59
C ASP A 52 7.49 11.12 4.32
N ALA A 53 6.72 11.55 3.32
CA ALA A 53 6.50 10.84 2.07
C ALA A 53 5.96 9.40 2.24
N THR A 54 5.35 9.10 3.39
CA THR A 54 4.74 7.80 3.68
C THR A 54 3.36 8.01 4.26
N VAL A 55 2.35 7.40 3.64
CA VAL A 55 1.01 7.38 4.25
C VAL A 55 0.96 6.29 5.32
N SER A 56 0.62 6.65 6.54
CA SER A 56 0.48 5.73 7.67
C SER A 56 -0.79 4.89 7.58
N ASN A 57 -0.79 3.74 8.25
CA ASN A 57 -1.97 2.90 8.36
C ASN A 57 -2.99 3.46 9.37
N PRO A 58 -4.29 3.22 9.17
CA PRO A 58 -5.33 3.58 10.13
C PRO A 58 -5.13 2.90 11.48
N THR A 59 -5.57 3.58 12.54
CA THR A 59 -5.62 3.05 13.91
C THR A 59 -7.07 2.84 14.34
N ALA A 60 -7.30 2.15 15.46
CA ALA A 60 -8.64 1.94 15.97
C ALA A 60 -9.41 3.25 16.23
N ASP A 61 -8.69 4.31 16.61
CA ASP A 61 -9.28 5.58 17.04
C ASP A 61 -9.24 6.67 15.95
N ALA A 62 -8.49 6.47 14.87
CA ALA A 62 -8.32 7.48 13.82
C ALA A 62 -8.03 6.86 12.45
N PHE A 63 -8.66 7.41 11.41
CA PHE A 63 -8.43 6.98 10.02
C PHE A 63 -7.04 7.35 9.49
N VAL A 64 -6.44 8.40 10.02
CA VAL A 64 -5.11 8.89 9.69
C VAL A 64 -4.33 9.11 10.99
N SER A 65 -3.00 9.06 10.92
CA SER A 65 -2.12 9.29 12.06
C SER A 65 -0.87 10.06 11.62
N GLY A 66 -0.13 10.63 12.57
CA GLY A 66 1.06 11.39 12.23
C GLY A 66 0.74 12.69 11.48
N ASP A 67 1.37 12.85 10.32
CA ASP A 67 1.29 13.99 9.40
C ASP A 67 0.29 13.79 8.26
N ASP A 68 -0.43 12.67 8.24
CA ASP A 68 -1.39 12.38 7.19
C ASP A 68 -2.70 13.18 7.32
N GLN A 69 -3.23 13.59 6.17
CA GLN A 69 -4.47 14.36 6.09
C GLN A 69 -5.48 13.68 5.14
N VAL A 70 -6.72 13.53 5.62
CA VAL A 70 -7.86 13.16 4.77
C VAL A 70 -8.28 14.35 3.93
N ILE A 71 -8.21 14.22 2.61
CA ILE A 71 -8.63 15.26 1.66
C ILE A 71 -9.99 14.97 1.03
N PHE A 72 -10.48 13.74 1.15
CA PHE A 72 -11.80 13.35 0.68
C PHE A 72 -12.31 12.12 1.43
N LEU A 73 -13.62 12.11 1.72
CA LEU A 73 -14.31 11.02 2.41
C LEU A 73 -15.75 10.91 1.89
N SER A 74 -16.11 9.74 1.38
CA SER A 74 -17.42 9.47 0.79
C SER A 74 -17.74 7.97 0.81
N ASP A 75 -18.90 7.59 0.28
CA ASP A 75 -19.18 6.22 -0.14
C ASP A 75 -19.20 6.09 -1.69
N LEU A 76 -19.61 4.93 -2.21
CA LEU A 76 -19.73 4.65 -3.65
C LEU A 76 -21.13 4.98 -4.22
N SER A 77 -22.00 5.63 -3.44
CA SER A 77 -23.40 5.85 -3.81
C SER A 77 -23.60 6.79 -5.01
N THR A 78 -22.57 7.55 -5.39
CA THR A 78 -22.64 8.45 -6.56
C THR A 78 -22.78 7.66 -7.86
N ASN A 79 -22.07 6.53 -8.00
CA ASN A 79 -22.10 5.72 -9.22
C ASN A 79 -23.09 4.54 -9.10
N GLN A 80 -23.55 4.22 -7.89
CA GLN A 80 -24.49 3.13 -7.60
C GLN A 80 -24.02 1.74 -8.09
N VAL A 81 -22.70 1.56 -8.22
CA VAL A 81 -22.08 0.29 -8.61
C VAL A 81 -21.15 -0.16 -7.49
N ALA A 82 -21.42 -1.36 -6.96
CA ALA A 82 -20.58 -1.97 -5.93
C ALA A 82 -19.14 -2.15 -6.45
N GLY A 83 -18.17 -1.77 -5.63
CA GLY A 83 -16.75 -1.85 -5.95
C GLY A 83 -16.22 -0.81 -6.93
N VAL A 84 -17.02 0.14 -7.40
CA VAL A 84 -16.58 1.17 -8.35
C VAL A 84 -16.64 2.56 -7.73
N PHE A 85 -15.50 3.24 -7.69
CA PHE A 85 -15.35 4.61 -7.24
C PHE A 85 -14.93 5.49 -8.42
N ALA A 86 -15.69 6.54 -8.73
CA ALA A 86 -15.30 7.50 -9.74
C ALA A 86 -15.80 8.88 -9.30
N GLN A 87 -14.85 9.80 -9.08
CA GLN A 87 -15.14 11.14 -8.57
C GLN A 87 -14.09 12.14 -9.01
N THR A 88 -14.52 13.40 -9.17
CA THR A 88 -13.60 14.54 -9.31
C THR A 88 -13.51 15.29 -7.99
N ILE A 89 -12.30 15.46 -7.49
CA ILE A 89 -11.98 16.14 -6.24
C ILE A 89 -11.17 17.38 -6.57
N SER A 90 -11.64 18.55 -6.15
CA SER A 90 -10.88 19.80 -6.26
C SER A 90 -10.30 20.15 -4.90
N ILE A 91 -8.97 20.15 -4.81
CA ILE A 91 -8.27 20.66 -3.64
C ILE A 91 -8.06 22.14 -3.90
N THR A 92 -8.81 22.97 -3.19
CA THR A 92 -8.62 24.42 -3.20
C THR A 92 -7.79 24.81 -2.00
N ASP A 93 -6.92 25.79 -2.17
CA ASP A 93 -6.06 26.31 -1.11
C ASP A 93 -4.96 25.31 -0.70
N LEU A 94 -4.09 24.97 -1.66
CA LEU A 94 -2.78 24.33 -1.40
C LEU A 94 -1.82 25.26 -0.62
N SER A 95 -2.34 26.11 0.27
CA SER A 95 -1.57 26.93 1.18
C SER A 95 -1.70 26.34 2.59
N GLY A 96 -0.77 25.45 2.94
CA GLY A 96 -0.83 24.66 4.16
C GLY A 96 0.27 23.60 4.23
N ALA A 97 -0.04 22.47 4.88
CA ALA A 97 0.86 21.31 5.02
C ALA A 97 0.97 20.50 3.72
N ILE A 98 -0.05 20.53 2.85
CA ILE A 98 -0.05 19.79 1.58
C ILE A 98 0.75 20.55 0.52
N SER A 99 1.75 19.90 -0.04
CA SER A 99 2.68 20.41 -1.04
C SER A 99 2.65 19.56 -2.32
N THR A 100 3.03 20.15 -3.46
CA THR A 100 3.27 19.38 -4.68
C THR A 100 4.34 18.31 -4.43
N GLY A 101 4.06 17.08 -4.88
CA GLY A 101 4.91 15.91 -4.68
C GLY A 101 4.53 15.04 -3.49
N ASP A 102 3.65 15.53 -2.61
CA ASP A 102 3.16 14.76 -1.46
C ASP A 102 2.42 13.49 -1.91
N PRO A 103 2.73 12.31 -1.36
CA PRO A 103 2.08 11.07 -1.75
C PRO A 103 0.59 11.05 -1.45
N ILE A 104 -0.17 10.45 -2.37
CA ILE A 104 -1.61 10.24 -2.26
C ILE A 104 -1.88 8.73 -2.11
N ALA A 105 -2.78 8.37 -1.20
CA ALA A 105 -3.27 7.01 -1.05
C ALA A 105 -4.80 6.95 -1.10
N LEU A 106 -5.32 5.85 -1.65
CA LEU A 106 -6.73 5.47 -1.61
C LEU A 106 -6.92 4.42 -0.52
N PHE A 107 -7.89 4.64 0.36
CA PHE A 107 -8.35 3.65 1.33
C PHE A 107 -9.82 3.32 1.09
N TRP A 108 -10.19 2.07 1.33
CA TRP A 108 -11.59 1.65 1.31
C TRP A 108 -11.91 0.68 2.43
N PHE A 109 -13.06 0.90 3.08
CA PHE A 109 -13.54 0.13 4.22
C PHE A 109 -14.91 -0.46 3.88
N PRO A 110 -14.98 -1.75 3.51
CA PRO A 110 -16.23 -2.35 3.06
C PRO A 110 -17.34 -2.43 4.10
N THR A 111 -16.98 -2.38 5.39
CA THR A 111 -17.90 -2.53 6.53
C THR A 111 -18.27 -1.22 7.21
N LEU A 112 -17.57 -0.13 6.87
CA LEU A 112 -17.84 1.21 7.42
C LEU A 112 -18.65 2.04 6.44
N SER A 113 -19.41 2.99 6.96
CA SER A 113 -20.16 3.96 6.16
C SER A 113 -19.57 5.35 6.30
N GLN A 114 -20.05 6.30 5.48
CA GLN A 114 -19.64 7.71 5.53
C GLN A 114 -19.82 8.37 6.90
N GLY A 115 -20.72 7.85 7.74
CA GLY A 115 -20.97 8.37 9.10
C GLY A 115 -20.07 7.79 10.19
N ALA A 116 -19.07 6.97 9.84
CA ALA A 116 -18.14 6.43 10.83
C ALA A 116 -17.14 7.51 11.29
N ASP A 117 -17.02 7.70 12.61
CA ASP A 117 -16.10 8.68 13.20
C ASP A 117 -14.67 8.13 13.37
N SER A 118 -14.51 6.80 13.35
CA SER A 118 -13.22 6.09 13.41
C SER A 118 -13.37 4.69 12.81
N PRO A 119 -12.25 4.02 12.45
CA PRO A 119 -12.31 2.66 11.95
C PRO A 119 -12.80 1.64 12.98
N GLY A 120 -12.35 1.77 14.23
CA GLY A 120 -12.52 0.74 15.26
C GLY A 120 -11.58 -0.47 15.06
N THR A 121 -11.34 -1.20 16.16
CA THR A 121 -10.53 -2.42 16.14
C THR A 121 -11.16 -3.50 15.27
N GLY A 122 -10.37 -4.14 14.40
CA GLY A 122 -10.80 -5.26 13.57
C GLY A 122 -11.55 -4.86 12.30
N ALA A 123 -11.78 -3.56 12.05
CA ALA A 123 -12.33 -3.10 10.79
C ALA A 123 -11.40 -3.50 9.64
N THR A 124 -11.97 -4.07 8.59
CA THR A 124 -11.22 -4.46 7.39
C THR A 124 -11.10 -3.29 6.43
N TYR A 125 -9.94 -3.17 5.79
CA TYR A 125 -9.69 -2.14 4.80
C TYR A 125 -8.75 -2.61 3.71
N GLY A 126 -8.87 -1.97 2.55
CA GLY A 126 -7.88 -2.03 1.51
C GLY A 126 -7.21 -0.68 1.34
N ARG A 127 -6.05 -0.71 0.71
CA ARG A 127 -5.18 0.44 0.52
C ARG A 127 -4.49 0.33 -0.83
N TYR A 128 -4.38 1.46 -1.51
CA TYR A 128 -3.57 1.59 -2.72
C TYR A 128 -2.78 2.90 -2.68
N ASP A 129 -1.48 2.79 -2.95
CA ASP A 129 -0.56 3.90 -3.13
C ASP A 129 0.59 3.49 -4.07
N VAL A 130 1.48 4.41 -4.38
CA VAL A 130 2.56 4.25 -5.36
C VAL A 130 3.57 3.15 -5.00
N ALA A 131 3.64 2.67 -3.75
CA ALA A 131 4.46 1.50 -3.41
C ALA A 131 3.84 0.19 -3.93
N VAL A 132 2.56 0.22 -4.34
CA VAL A 132 1.76 -0.96 -4.73
C VAL A 132 1.37 -0.94 -6.23
N GLY A 133 1.63 0.14 -6.97
CA GLY A 133 1.09 0.33 -8.32
C GLY A 133 2.05 0.92 -9.36
N GLN A 134 2.11 0.28 -10.52
CA GLN A 134 2.85 0.75 -11.70
C GLN A 134 2.06 1.83 -12.46
N GLU A 135 2.77 2.81 -13.04
CA GLU A 135 2.22 3.86 -13.92
C GLU A 135 1.77 3.34 -15.30
N THR A 136 0.99 2.26 -15.31
CA THR A 136 0.49 1.61 -16.53
C THR A 136 -1.03 1.67 -16.47
N ASP A 137 -1.69 2.15 -17.53
CA ASP A 137 -3.13 2.48 -17.68
C ASP A 137 -3.46 3.98 -17.80
N GLY A 138 -2.44 4.83 -17.96
CA GLY A 138 -2.66 6.27 -18.14
C GLY A 138 -3.06 7.00 -16.85
N SER A 139 -2.90 6.36 -15.68
CA SER A 139 -2.87 7.06 -14.40
C SER A 139 -1.69 8.03 -14.38
N ALA A 140 -1.91 9.23 -13.84
CA ALA A 140 -0.83 10.08 -13.38
C ALA A 140 -0.16 9.47 -12.13
N PRO A 141 1.05 9.95 -11.77
CA PRO A 141 1.67 9.59 -10.50
C PRO A 141 0.76 9.92 -9.33
N TRP A 142 0.68 9.01 -8.34
CA TRP A 142 -0.16 9.16 -7.14
C TRP A 142 0.49 10.09 -6.11
N VAL A 143 0.73 11.33 -6.55
CA VAL A 143 1.25 12.44 -5.75
C VAL A 143 0.46 13.71 -6.05
N VAL A 144 0.48 14.67 -5.13
CA VAL A 144 -0.14 15.99 -5.34
C VAL A 144 0.54 16.68 -6.53
N PRO A 145 -0.20 17.07 -7.58
CA PRO A 145 0.42 17.65 -8.77
C PRO A 145 0.79 19.12 -8.53
N SER A 146 1.43 19.74 -9.53
CA SER A 146 1.73 21.17 -9.52
C SER A 146 0.44 22.00 -9.49
N ASP A 147 0.51 23.20 -8.90
CA ASP A 147 -0.61 24.15 -8.89
C ASP A 147 -1.24 24.35 -10.29
N GLY A 148 -2.57 24.37 -10.32
CA GLY A 148 -3.41 24.50 -11.51
C GLY A 148 -3.57 23.22 -12.31
N ALA A 149 -2.88 22.14 -11.96
CA ALA A 149 -2.96 20.88 -12.69
C ALA A 149 -4.30 20.18 -12.53
N SER A 150 -4.70 19.47 -13.58
CA SER A 150 -5.79 18.49 -13.57
C SER A 150 -5.22 17.15 -14.00
N VAL A 151 -5.30 16.14 -13.12
CA VAL A 151 -4.73 14.81 -13.37
C VAL A 151 -5.75 13.72 -13.11
N SER A 152 -5.59 12.59 -13.79
CA SER A 152 -6.40 11.38 -13.58
C SER A 152 -5.61 10.39 -12.75
N LEU A 153 -6.21 9.90 -11.67
CA LEU A 153 -5.63 8.87 -10.81
C LEU A 153 -6.48 7.60 -10.94
N SER A 154 -5.88 6.56 -11.50
CA SER A 154 -6.58 5.32 -11.83
C SER A 154 -6.06 4.17 -10.97
N PHE A 155 -7.00 3.47 -10.32
CA PHE A 155 -6.79 2.18 -9.68
C PHE A 155 -7.66 1.14 -10.38
N LEU A 156 -7.11 0.51 -11.42
CA LEU A 156 -7.82 -0.48 -12.22
C LEU A 156 -7.13 -1.82 -12.04
N THR A 157 -7.88 -2.82 -11.58
CA THR A 157 -7.36 -4.17 -11.48
C THR A 157 -7.50 -4.94 -12.80
N THR A 158 -6.78 -6.03 -12.98
CA THR A 158 -6.84 -6.88 -14.19
C THR A 158 -8.24 -7.45 -14.46
N ASP A 159 -9.09 -7.51 -13.44
CA ASP A 159 -10.50 -7.93 -13.54
C ASP A 159 -11.49 -6.76 -13.50
N ALA A 160 -11.02 -5.52 -13.73
CA ALA A 160 -11.85 -4.34 -13.91
C ALA A 160 -12.92 -4.59 -14.99
N LEU A 161 -14.14 -4.14 -14.70
CA LEU A 161 -15.31 -4.30 -15.57
C LEU A 161 -15.56 -3.06 -16.43
N THR A 162 -14.99 -1.92 -16.03
CA THR A 162 -15.15 -0.62 -16.71
C THR A 162 -14.22 -0.44 -17.89
N VAL A 163 -13.16 -1.24 -17.99
CA VAL A 163 -12.18 -1.18 -19.09
C VAL A 163 -12.08 -2.55 -19.77
N PRO A 164 -12.31 -2.65 -21.10
CA PRO A 164 -12.35 -3.94 -21.80
C PRO A 164 -11.07 -4.78 -21.72
N SER A 165 -9.91 -4.14 -21.53
CA SER A 165 -8.61 -4.81 -21.39
C SER A 165 -8.27 -5.21 -19.96
N GLY A 166 -9.14 -4.90 -18.99
CA GLY A 166 -8.73 -4.84 -17.58
C GLY A 166 -7.78 -3.67 -17.32
N GLY A 167 -7.38 -3.53 -16.05
CA GLY A 167 -6.30 -2.63 -15.62
C GLY A 167 -4.98 -3.36 -15.36
N SER A 168 -3.99 -2.61 -14.90
CA SER A 168 -2.60 -3.01 -14.70
C SER A 168 -2.31 -3.55 -13.31
N ASN A 169 -3.18 -3.26 -12.34
CA ASN A 169 -3.02 -3.77 -10.98
C ASN A 169 -3.51 -5.20 -10.93
N PRO A 170 -2.87 -6.12 -10.19
CA PRO A 170 -3.39 -7.47 -10.06
C PRO A 170 -4.81 -7.46 -9.46
N ALA A 171 -5.68 -8.40 -9.86
CA ALA A 171 -7.04 -8.57 -9.31
C ALA A 171 -7.10 -8.54 -7.77
N SER A 172 -6.02 -8.99 -7.14
CA SER A 172 -5.88 -9.06 -5.70
C SER A 172 -5.56 -7.73 -5.02
N ALA A 173 -5.04 -6.74 -5.74
CA ALA A 173 -4.85 -5.38 -5.21
C ALA A 173 -6.18 -4.75 -4.81
N GLY A 174 -7.29 -5.18 -5.42
CA GLY A 174 -8.64 -4.70 -5.10
C GLY A 174 -9.20 -5.23 -3.77
N LEU A 175 -8.54 -6.19 -3.11
CA LEU A 175 -9.02 -6.74 -1.85
C LEU A 175 -8.83 -5.77 -0.67
N ALA A 176 -9.68 -5.90 0.34
CA ALA A 176 -9.51 -5.26 1.65
C ALA A 176 -8.93 -6.23 2.69
N PRO A 177 -7.67 -6.69 2.57
CA PRO A 177 -7.14 -7.75 3.42
C PRO A 177 -6.66 -7.27 4.78
N PHE A 178 -6.45 -5.96 4.95
CA PHE A 178 -5.89 -5.41 6.17
C PHE A 178 -6.96 -5.33 7.26
N THR A 179 -6.52 -5.42 8.52
CA THR A 179 -7.37 -5.21 9.68
C THR A 179 -6.77 -4.13 10.56
N VAL A 180 -7.62 -3.23 11.05
CA VAL A 180 -7.18 -2.19 11.98
C VAL A 180 -6.80 -2.84 13.29
N ALA A 181 -5.53 -2.70 13.68
CA ALA A 181 -5.01 -3.28 14.90
C ALA A 181 -5.76 -2.74 16.12
N GLY A 182 -6.04 -3.64 17.07
CA GLY A 182 -6.48 -3.20 18.39
C GLY A 182 -5.35 -2.43 19.05
N GLY A 183 -5.66 -1.27 19.63
CA GLY A 183 -4.75 -0.54 20.51
C GLY A 183 -4.46 -1.38 21.76
N GLY A 184 -3.66 -2.43 21.60
CA GLY A 184 -3.17 -3.25 22.68
C GLY A 184 -2.18 -2.40 23.46
N GLY A 185 -2.66 -1.70 24.47
CA GLY A 185 -1.81 -1.25 25.56
C GLY A 185 -0.94 -2.43 25.96
N SER A 186 0.37 -2.24 25.93
CA SER A 186 1.38 -3.19 26.38
C SER A 186 1.10 -3.54 27.84
N GLY A 187 0.21 -4.51 28.06
CA GLY A 187 -0.13 -5.06 29.35
C GLY A 187 0.90 -6.14 29.66
N GLY A 188 1.94 -5.76 30.40
CA GLY A 188 2.93 -6.67 30.96
C GLY A 188 2.26 -7.69 31.89
N GLY A 189 1.79 -8.80 31.32
CA GLY A 189 1.35 -9.99 32.03
C GLY A 189 2.54 -10.93 32.22
N SER A 190 3.33 -10.69 33.27
CA SER A 190 4.34 -11.65 33.73
C SER A 190 3.63 -12.89 34.30
N GLY A 191 3.44 -13.89 33.45
CA GLY A 191 3.04 -15.24 33.84
C GLY A 191 4.27 -16.05 34.24
N SER A 192 4.68 -15.92 35.51
CA SER A 192 5.60 -16.84 36.17
C SER A 192 4.93 -18.21 36.31
N GLY A 193 5.56 -19.24 35.76
CA GLY A 193 5.03 -20.60 35.79
C GLY A 193 6.08 -21.67 35.48
N GLY A 194 7.00 -21.88 36.42
CA GLY A 194 7.51 -23.21 36.78
C GLY A 194 8.44 -23.94 35.79
N ASP A 195 9.74 -23.82 36.06
CA ASP A 195 10.79 -24.71 35.57
C ASP A 195 10.50 -26.20 35.79
N ASN A 196 10.92 -27.03 34.84
CA ASN A 196 11.56 -28.31 35.16
C ASN A 196 12.59 -28.72 34.07
N GLY A 197 13.84 -28.41 34.38
CA GLY A 197 15.08 -29.16 34.15
C GLY A 197 15.22 -30.14 32.98
N GLY A 198 16.27 -29.91 32.18
CA GLY A 198 16.92 -30.94 31.36
C GLY A 198 17.83 -30.35 30.28
N GLY A 199 19.07 -30.02 30.62
CA GLY A 199 19.99 -29.29 29.74
C GLY A 199 20.49 -30.06 28.52
N SER A 200 20.89 -29.30 27.49
CA SER A 200 22.11 -29.51 26.72
C SER A 200 22.32 -28.32 25.79
N GLY A 201 23.51 -27.73 25.84
CA GLY A 201 23.88 -26.54 25.07
C GLY A 201 23.90 -26.78 23.56
N GLY A 202 23.53 -25.72 22.83
CA GLY A 202 23.55 -25.62 21.39
C GLY A 202 22.68 -24.44 20.98
N GLY A 203 23.29 -23.26 20.80
CA GLY A 203 22.61 -22.09 20.26
C GLY A 203 22.19 -22.34 18.82
N GLY A 204 20.98 -22.87 18.65
CA GLY A 204 20.25 -22.89 17.39
C GLY A 204 18.99 -22.08 17.59
N THR A 205 18.96 -20.86 17.08
CA THR A 205 17.70 -20.16 16.85
C THR A 205 16.93 -21.01 15.86
N THR A 206 15.94 -21.75 16.33
CA THR A 206 14.95 -22.38 15.44
C THR A 206 14.26 -21.24 14.72
N PHE A 207 14.62 -21.03 13.46
CA PHE A 207 13.88 -20.16 12.55
C PHE A 207 12.47 -20.70 12.47
N SER A 208 11.50 -19.99 13.08
CA SER A 208 10.10 -20.33 12.92
C SER A 208 9.63 -19.76 11.58
N LEU A 209 8.74 -20.50 10.91
CA LEU A 209 8.03 -20.03 9.73
C LEU A 209 6.63 -19.50 10.07
N ASP A 210 6.35 -19.32 11.37
CA ASP A 210 5.03 -18.94 11.86
C ASP A 210 4.56 -17.61 11.26
N GLY A 211 5.47 -16.68 10.98
CA GLY A 211 5.12 -15.38 10.42
C GLY A 211 4.67 -15.47 8.97
N LEU A 212 5.36 -16.23 8.10
CA LEU A 212 4.85 -16.46 6.75
C LEU A 212 3.55 -17.26 6.80
N LEU A 213 3.51 -18.36 7.57
CA LEU A 213 2.34 -19.23 7.71
C LEU A 213 1.13 -18.53 8.36
N SER A 214 1.33 -17.41 9.06
CA SER A 214 0.26 -16.57 9.62
C SER A 214 -0.55 -15.81 8.56
N GLY A 215 -0.08 -15.78 7.31
CA GLY A 215 -0.82 -15.15 6.21
C GLY A 215 -2.28 -15.63 6.13
N THR A 216 -3.21 -14.74 5.80
CA THR A 216 -4.64 -15.06 5.71
C THR A 216 -4.89 -16.05 4.58
N ASP A 217 -5.58 -17.16 4.87
CA ASP A 217 -6.06 -18.07 3.83
C ASP A 217 -7.13 -17.36 2.99
N VAL A 218 -6.90 -17.26 1.68
CA VAL A 218 -7.83 -16.61 0.73
C VAL A 218 -8.53 -17.63 -0.18
N GLY A 219 -8.41 -18.92 0.13
CA GLY A 219 -9.00 -20.02 -0.62
C GLY A 219 -8.11 -20.52 -1.77
N GLY A 220 -8.43 -21.72 -2.29
CA GLY A 220 -7.71 -22.31 -3.41
C GLY A 220 -6.24 -22.68 -3.12
N GLY A 221 -5.86 -22.77 -1.84
CA GLY A 221 -4.47 -23.00 -1.42
C GLY A 221 -3.59 -21.73 -1.46
N ALA A 222 -4.15 -20.58 -1.84
CA ALA A 222 -3.46 -19.30 -1.77
C ALA A 222 -3.54 -18.71 -0.36
N ARG A 223 -2.50 -18.00 0.03
CA ARG A 223 -2.44 -17.19 1.26
C ARG A 223 -1.97 -15.77 0.92
N PHE A 224 -2.41 -14.83 1.74
CA PHE A 224 -1.99 -13.43 1.66
C PHE A 224 -1.28 -13.00 2.94
N SER A 225 -0.08 -12.46 2.81
CA SER A 225 0.61 -11.76 3.88
C SER A 225 0.53 -10.25 3.64
N SER A 226 0.24 -9.48 4.69
CA SER A 226 0.14 -8.02 4.61
C SER A 226 1.45 -7.33 4.24
N TRP A 227 2.59 -7.95 4.53
CA TRP A 227 3.91 -7.41 4.20
C TRP A 227 4.55 -8.12 3.01
N PHE A 228 4.21 -9.39 2.76
CA PHE A 228 4.87 -10.18 1.71
C PHE A 228 4.03 -10.34 0.45
N GLY A 229 2.72 -10.14 0.50
CA GLY A 229 1.84 -10.33 -0.66
C GLY A 229 1.29 -11.76 -0.79
N PHE A 230 0.91 -12.13 -2.03
CA PHE A 230 0.27 -13.41 -2.33
C PHE A 230 1.29 -14.53 -2.57
N TYR A 231 1.07 -15.65 -1.90
CA TYR A 231 1.86 -16.84 -2.12
C TYR A 231 1.04 -18.11 -1.93
N PHE A 232 1.54 -19.20 -2.50
CA PHE A 232 0.94 -20.52 -2.44
C PHE A 232 1.91 -21.44 -1.70
N PRO A 233 1.69 -21.72 -0.41
CA PRO A 233 2.46 -22.74 0.27
C PRO A 233 2.08 -24.11 -0.29
N ILE A 234 3.08 -24.93 -0.63
CA ILE A 234 2.81 -26.33 -1.00
C ILE A 234 2.89 -27.18 0.25
N ALA A 235 1.74 -27.75 0.64
CA ALA A 235 1.59 -28.54 1.86
C ALA A 235 2.48 -29.81 1.88
N ASP A 236 2.95 -30.27 0.72
CA ASP A 236 3.50 -31.62 0.55
C ASP A 236 5.00 -31.64 0.18
N THR A 237 5.62 -30.49 -0.11
CA THR A 237 7.01 -30.40 -0.53
C THR A 237 7.80 -29.48 0.38
N GLU A 238 8.66 -30.08 1.21
CA GLU A 238 9.87 -29.55 1.87
C GLU A 238 10.06 -28.03 2.05
N ARG A 239 9.00 -27.21 2.27
CA ARG A 239 9.00 -25.74 2.42
C ARG A 239 9.09 -24.92 1.12
N TRP A 240 8.69 -25.44 -0.04
CA TRP A 240 8.60 -24.61 -1.26
C TRP A 240 7.31 -23.78 -1.30
N HIS A 241 7.45 -22.49 -1.59
CA HIS A 241 6.33 -21.56 -1.76
C HIS A 241 6.41 -20.95 -3.15
N PHE A 242 5.27 -20.82 -3.83
CA PHE A 242 5.20 -20.02 -5.05
C PHE A 242 4.66 -18.64 -4.70
N HIS A 243 5.50 -17.61 -4.80
CA HIS A 243 5.11 -16.22 -4.63
C HIS A 243 4.62 -15.66 -5.97
N ASN A 244 3.53 -14.88 -5.98
CA ASN A 244 2.96 -14.38 -7.24
C ASN A 244 3.99 -13.57 -8.05
N ASP A 245 4.78 -12.73 -7.38
CA ASP A 245 5.69 -11.80 -8.05
C ASP A 245 7.13 -12.33 -8.14
N LEU A 246 7.49 -13.24 -7.24
CA LEU A 246 8.86 -13.75 -7.11
C LEU A 246 9.00 -15.19 -7.63
N GLY A 247 7.91 -15.90 -7.92
CA GLY A 247 7.96 -17.29 -8.38
C GLY A 247 8.34 -18.25 -7.27
N TRP A 248 9.08 -19.30 -7.60
CA TRP A 248 9.47 -20.32 -6.63
C TRP A 248 10.53 -19.82 -5.66
N ILE A 249 10.17 -19.83 -4.39
CA ILE A 249 11.06 -19.46 -3.29
C ILE A 249 11.08 -20.54 -2.22
N TYR A 250 12.23 -20.63 -1.55
CA TYR A 250 12.41 -21.48 -0.38
C TYR A 250 12.70 -20.61 0.84
N PRO A 251 11.70 -20.25 1.66
CA PRO A 251 11.93 -19.49 2.87
C PRO A 251 12.69 -20.32 3.92
N ILE A 252 13.73 -19.73 4.52
CA ILE A 252 14.64 -20.40 5.47
C ILE A 252 14.47 -19.86 6.89
N GLY A 253 13.88 -18.68 7.03
CA GLY A 253 13.45 -18.15 8.31
C GLY A 253 12.74 -16.83 8.16
N ASP A 254 11.76 -16.60 9.03
CA ASP A 254 11.05 -15.33 9.14
C ASP A 254 10.86 -14.92 10.60
N ASP A 255 10.54 -13.65 10.80
CA ASP A 255 10.15 -13.06 12.09
C ASP A 255 8.73 -12.46 12.05
N GLY A 256 7.97 -12.73 10.98
CA GLY A 256 6.66 -12.15 10.72
C GLY A 256 6.66 -10.79 10.03
N THR A 257 7.81 -10.17 9.79
CA THR A 257 7.92 -8.93 9.02
C THR A 257 9.04 -8.97 7.97
N SER A 258 10.02 -9.86 8.12
CA SER A 258 11.09 -10.13 7.18
C SER A 258 11.29 -11.62 6.97
N MET A 259 11.89 -12.02 5.85
CA MET A 259 12.35 -13.39 5.68
C MET A 259 13.64 -13.48 4.87
N TRP A 260 14.46 -14.49 5.19
CA TRP A 260 15.43 -15.03 4.26
C TRP A 260 14.78 -16.09 3.39
N TYR A 261 15.00 -16.00 2.08
CA TYR A 261 14.53 -16.99 1.12
C TYR A 261 15.58 -17.28 0.04
N PHE A 262 15.61 -18.52 -0.45
CA PHE A 262 16.30 -18.84 -1.69
C PHE A 262 15.38 -18.56 -2.87
N ASP A 263 15.90 -17.87 -3.87
CA ASP A 263 15.21 -17.60 -5.13
C ASP A 263 15.79 -18.50 -6.22
N VAL A 264 14.95 -19.36 -6.81
CA VAL A 264 15.38 -20.33 -7.82
C VAL A 264 15.88 -19.64 -9.09
N GLU A 265 15.23 -18.54 -9.47
CA GLU A 265 15.48 -17.89 -10.75
C GLU A 265 16.83 -17.16 -10.79
N THR A 266 17.28 -16.69 -9.62
CA THR A 266 18.61 -16.07 -9.48
C THR A 266 19.65 -17.00 -8.86
N ALA A 267 19.22 -18.19 -8.41
CA ALA A 267 20.01 -19.18 -7.69
C ALA A 267 20.80 -18.59 -6.52
N ASP A 268 20.16 -17.72 -5.73
CA ASP A 268 20.79 -16.94 -4.67
C ASP A 268 19.86 -16.80 -3.46
N PHE A 269 20.43 -16.45 -2.31
CA PHE A 269 19.67 -16.08 -1.11
C PHE A 269 19.37 -14.59 -1.08
N TRP A 270 18.15 -14.29 -0.64
CA TRP A 270 17.61 -12.96 -0.56
C TRP A 270 16.97 -12.72 0.81
N TRP A 271 16.96 -11.45 1.23
CA TRP A 271 16.33 -11.02 2.48
C TRP A 271 15.42 -9.82 2.26
N THR A 272 14.14 -9.91 2.63
CA THR A 272 13.13 -8.87 2.35
C THR A 272 13.22 -7.60 3.22
N GLY A 273 14.15 -7.52 4.18
CA GLY A 273 14.14 -6.44 5.16
C GLY A 273 12.95 -6.52 6.14
N ASP A 274 13.05 -5.80 7.26
CA ASP A 274 11.97 -5.69 8.27
C ASP A 274 10.78 -4.90 7.73
N GLY A 275 9.68 -5.60 7.42
CA GLY A 275 8.42 -5.05 6.90
C GLY A 275 8.51 -4.48 5.48
N THR A 276 9.58 -4.79 4.74
CA THR A 276 10.03 -3.92 3.65
C THR A 276 9.83 -4.46 2.24
N TYR A 277 9.30 -5.67 2.02
CA TYR A 277 8.99 -6.09 0.65
C TYR A 277 8.07 -5.03 0.01
N PRO A 278 8.41 -4.47 -1.17
CA PRO A 278 9.28 -5.03 -2.22
C PRO A 278 10.80 -4.79 -2.14
N PHE A 279 11.34 -4.17 -1.09
CA PHE A 279 12.79 -4.02 -0.88
C PHE A 279 13.42 -5.36 -0.46
N THR A 280 14.55 -5.74 -1.06
CA THR A 280 15.20 -7.03 -0.79
C THR A 280 16.71 -6.97 -1.03
N PHE A 281 17.48 -7.63 -0.16
CA PHE A 281 18.93 -7.72 -0.22
C PHE A 281 19.36 -9.04 -0.84
N ARG A 282 20.17 -9.00 -1.89
CA ARG A 282 20.72 -10.20 -2.54
C ARG A 282 22.10 -10.54 -2.00
N SER A 283 22.27 -11.76 -1.50
CA SER A 283 23.49 -12.18 -0.80
C SER A 283 24.72 -12.30 -1.71
N GLY A 284 24.55 -12.83 -2.93
CA GLY A 284 25.68 -13.14 -3.81
C GLY A 284 26.47 -11.93 -4.30
N ASN A 285 25.85 -10.75 -4.33
CA ASN A 285 26.51 -9.50 -4.72
C ASN A 285 26.46 -8.41 -3.63
N GLY A 286 25.78 -8.66 -2.51
CA GLY A 286 25.69 -7.70 -1.41
C GLY A 286 24.90 -6.43 -1.75
N THR A 287 23.92 -6.52 -2.66
CA THR A 287 23.20 -5.38 -3.21
C THR A 287 21.73 -5.38 -2.78
N TRP A 288 21.23 -4.19 -2.46
CA TRP A 288 19.81 -3.96 -2.25
C TRP A 288 19.08 -3.69 -3.55
N TYR A 289 17.85 -4.19 -3.61
CA TYR A 289 16.95 -4.11 -4.74
C TYR A 289 15.57 -3.70 -4.28
N PHE A 290 14.86 -2.94 -5.10
CA PHE A 290 13.42 -2.72 -4.96
C PHE A 290 12.73 -3.47 -6.10
N PHE A 291 11.87 -4.44 -5.79
CA PHE A 291 11.07 -5.11 -6.81
C PHE A 291 10.08 -4.13 -7.42
N LEU A 292 10.13 -3.97 -8.75
CA LEU A 292 9.28 -3.05 -9.48
C LEU A 292 8.02 -3.75 -9.96
N THR A 293 8.19 -4.80 -10.75
CA THR A 293 7.08 -5.50 -11.40
C THR A 293 7.52 -6.84 -11.98
N ARG A 294 6.53 -7.68 -12.28
CA ARG A 294 6.64 -8.86 -13.13
C ARG A 294 5.85 -8.59 -14.41
N THR A 295 6.49 -8.72 -15.55
CA THR A 295 5.83 -8.59 -16.86
C THR A 295 5.14 -9.89 -17.27
N GLU A 296 4.25 -9.83 -18.27
CA GLU A 296 3.48 -10.99 -18.75
C GLU A 296 4.36 -12.14 -19.24
N ASP A 297 5.54 -11.83 -19.78
CA ASP A 297 6.55 -12.79 -20.21
C ASP A 297 7.30 -13.48 -19.05
N GLY A 298 6.93 -13.20 -17.80
CA GLY A 298 7.53 -13.75 -16.59
C GLY A 298 8.77 -12.99 -16.10
N SER A 299 9.28 -11.99 -16.85
CA SER A 299 10.48 -11.24 -16.46
C SER A 299 10.22 -10.41 -15.21
N ARG A 300 11.11 -10.52 -14.22
CA ARG A 300 11.02 -9.76 -12.96
C ARG A 300 11.98 -8.58 -12.98
N TRP A 301 11.45 -7.37 -12.87
CA TRP A 301 12.21 -6.14 -12.88
C TRP A 301 12.48 -5.63 -11.48
N PHE A 302 13.73 -5.25 -11.23
CA PHE A 302 14.19 -4.71 -9.96
C PHE A 302 14.96 -3.41 -10.20
N SER A 303 14.82 -2.44 -9.30
CA SER A 303 15.71 -1.28 -9.24
C SER A 303 16.91 -1.59 -8.35
N ASN A 304 18.11 -1.56 -8.93
CA ASN A 304 19.38 -1.78 -8.25
C ASN A 304 19.79 -0.53 -7.46
N GLN A 305 19.76 -0.60 -6.13
CA GLN A 305 19.95 0.57 -5.27
C GLN A 305 21.39 1.07 -5.19
N SER A 306 22.37 0.27 -5.67
CA SER A 306 23.77 0.70 -5.75
C SER A 306 24.05 1.52 -7.01
N THR A 307 23.26 1.34 -8.07
CA THR A 307 23.49 1.99 -9.37
C THR A 307 22.37 2.92 -9.81
N GLY A 308 21.18 2.79 -9.22
CA GLY A 308 19.96 3.49 -9.63
C GLY A 308 19.29 2.94 -10.90
N ASN A 309 19.86 1.89 -11.51
CA ASN A 309 19.34 1.32 -12.75
C ASN A 309 18.30 0.23 -12.49
N SER A 310 17.37 0.05 -13.44
CA SER A 310 16.48 -1.11 -13.47
C SER A 310 17.12 -2.27 -14.21
N GLU A 311 17.00 -3.48 -13.66
CA GLU A 311 17.51 -4.71 -14.24
C GLU A 311 16.51 -5.87 -14.13
N VAL A 312 16.53 -6.78 -15.11
CA VAL A 312 15.75 -8.01 -15.08
C VAL A 312 16.53 -9.06 -14.30
N LEU A 313 15.95 -9.57 -13.22
CA LEU A 313 16.56 -10.62 -12.40
C LEU A 313 15.62 -11.82 -12.34
N GLY A 314 15.92 -12.82 -13.18
CA GLY A 314 15.12 -14.04 -13.28
C GLY A 314 13.87 -13.88 -14.15
N ASN A 315 13.32 -15.00 -14.56
CA ASN A 315 12.11 -15.07 -15.37
C ASN A 315 11.28 -16.26 -14.88
N ILE A 316 10.08 -15.99 -14.38
CA ILE A 316 9.19 -17.04 -13.88
C ILE A 316 8.63 -17.78 -15.10
N LEU A 317 9.23 -18.92 -15.40
CA LEU A 317 8.76 -19.79 -16.46
C LEU A 317 7.35 -20.31 -16.10
N GLN A 318 6.36 -19.94 -16.92
CA GLN A 318 4.99 -20.47 -16.84
C GLN A 318 4.91 -21.90 -17.36
#